data_AF-A0A7C6W5K2-F1
#
_entry.id   AF-A0A7C6W5K2-F1
#
_cell.length_a   1.000
_cell.length_b   1.000
_cell.length_c   1.000
_cell.angle_alpha   90.00
_cell.angle_beta   90.00
_cell.angle_gamma   90.00
#
_symmetry.space_group_name_H-M   'P 1'
#
loop_
_entity.id
_entity.type
_entity.pdbx_description
1 polymer ?
#
loop_
_entity_poly.entity_id
_entity_poly.type
_entity_poly.pdbx_seq_one_letter_code
_entity_poly.pdbx_strand_id
1 'polypeptide(L)' 'MGLKVGMTTRKYISINRTTKSTATRDLQDLVDKNVFVRKGVGRSTAYQSSLEM' A
#
# COMPACT_ATOMS: atom_id res chain seq x y z
N MET A 1 -17.45 -8.50 -8.48
CA MET A 1 -16.16 -8.16 -9.14
C MET A 1 -15.09 -8.11 -8.06
N GLY A 2 -14.15 -9.06 -8.08
CA GLY A 2 -13.32 -9.41 -6.92
C GLY A 2 -12.34 -8.33 -6.47
N LEU A 3 -12.33 -8.04 -5.16
CA LEU A 3 -11.30 -7.23 -4.50
C LEU A 3 -10.01 -8.06 -4.43
N LYS A 4 -9.27 -8.15 -5.53
CA LYS A 4 -7.85 -8.57 -5.49
C LYS A 4 -7.12 -7.57 -4.60
N VAL A 5 -6.41 -8.07 -3.59
CA VAL A 5 -5.85 -7.33 -2.45
C VAL A 5 -4.82 -6.27 -2.90
N GLY A 6 -5.31 -5.13 -3.39
CA GLY A 6 -4.56 -3.91 -3.58
C GLY A 6 -4.72 -3.03 -2.34
N MET A 7 -3.69 -2.98 -1.50
CA MET A 7 -3.59 -2.02 -0.41
C MET A 7 -3.38 -0.63 -1.04
N THR A 8 -4.31 0.28 -0.83
CA THR A 8 -4.13 1.70 -1.22
C THR A 8 -3.82 2.52 0.01
N THR A 9 -3.15 3.67 -0.16
CA THR A 9 -2.87 4.61 0.94
C THR A 9 -4.13 4.93 1.74
N ARG A 10 -5.28 5.07 1.07
CA ARG A 10 -6.57 5.34 1.71
C ARG A 10 -7.05 4.18 2.60
N LYS A 11 -6.81 2.93 2.18
CA LYS A 11 -7.14 1.74 2.98
C LYS A 11 -6.19 1.58 4.16
N TYR A 12 -4.90 1.84 3.95
CA TYR A 12 -3.90 1.87 5.03
C TYR A 12 -4.25 2.91 6.11
N ILE A 13 -4.61 4.13 5.69
CA ILE A 13 -5.11 5.19 6.59
C ILE A 13 -6.34 4.72 7.38
N SER A 14 -7.29 4.04 6.74
CA SER A 14 -8.50 3.58 7.43
C SER A 14 -8.25 2.49 8.46
N ILE A 15 -7.23 1.65 8.25
CA ILE A 15 -6.88 0.53 9.15
C ILE A 15 -6.01 1.03 10.31
N ASN A 16 -4.90 1.71 10.00
CA ASN A 16 -3.95 2.20 11.00
C ASN A 16 -4.34 3.57 11.58
N ARG A 17 -5.44 4.18 11.09
CA ARG A 17 -5.93 5.51 11.52
C ARG A 17 -4.86 6.61 11.46
N THR A 18 -4.00 6.55 10.45
CA THR A 18 -2.89 7.51 10.26
C THR A 18 -3.28 8.62 9.30
N THR A 19 -2.51 9.70 9.26
CA THR A 19 -2.64 10.73 8.22
C THR A 19 -2.11 10.24 6.87
N LYS A 20 -2.51 10.91 5.78
CA LYS A 20 -2.03 10.59 4.42
C LYS A 20 -0.51 10.66 4.30
N SER A 21 0.13 11.67 4.88
CA SER A 21 1.58 11.82 4.89
C SER A 21 2.26 10.67 5.62
N THR A 22 1.78 10.31 6.82
CA THR A 22 2.31 9.17 7.58
C THR A 22 2.12 7.85 6.82
N ALA A 23 0.93 7.58 6.30
CA ALA A 23 0.64 6.36 5.54
C ALA A 23 1.50 6.24 4.29
N THR A 24 1.75 7.34 3.58
CA THR A 24 2.60 7.31 2.38
C THR A 24 4.05 7.00 2.76
N ARG A 25 4.54 7.58 3.86
CA ARG A 25 5.90 7.35 4.35
C ARG A 25 6.09 5.91 4.85
N ASP A 26 5.11 5.39 5.57
CA ASP A 26 5.11 4.02 6.08
C ASP A 26 5.04 3.00 4.95
N LEU A 27 4.13 3.20 3.98
CA LEU A 27 4.07 2.36 2.78
C LEU A 27 5.35 2.44 1.95
N GLN A 28 6.01 3.60 1.89
CA GLN A 28 7.29 3.75 1.19
C GLN A 28 8.42 2.98 1.88
N ASP A 29 8.50 3.06 3.22
CA ASP A 29 9.45 2.33 4.06
C ASP A 29 9.22 0.81 3.98
N LEU A 30 7.95 0.38 3.97
CA LEU A 30 7.56 -1.00 3.79
C LEU A 30 7.85 -1.52 2.37
N VAL A 31 7.80 -0.67 1.35
CA VAL A 31 8.23 -1.01 -0.01
C VAL A 31 9.74 -1.13 -0.10
N ASP A 32 10.48 -0.23 0.54
CA ASP A 32 11.94 -0.27 0.64
C ASP A 32 12.42 -1.56 1.32
N LYS A 33 11.72 -1.96 2.39
CA LYS A 33 11.92 -3.23 3.10
C LYS A 33 11.43 -4.47 2.34
N ASN A 34 10.98 -4.34 1.08
CA ASN A 34 10.42 -5.43 0.26
C ASN A 34 9.20 -6.16 0.90
N VAL A 35 8.54 -5.54 1.89
CA VAL A 35 7.31 -6.04 2.52
C VAL A 35 6.09 -5.73 1.64
N PHE A 36 6.16 -4.63 0.89
CA PHE A 36 5.15 -4.25 -0.09
C PHE A 36 5.76 -4.04 -1.47
N VAL A 37 5.02 -4.44 -2.49
CA VAL A 37 5.33 -4.15 -3.89
C VAL A 37 4.41 -3.04 -4.35
N ARG A 38 4.99 -1.91 -4.74
CA ARG A 38 4.25 -0.84 -5.41
C ARG A 38 3.83 -1.31 -6.82
N LYS A 39 2.57 -1.66 -6.98
CA LYS A 39 1.94 -1.95 -8.28
C LYS A 39 1.15 -0.73 -8.75
N GLY A 40 1.80 0.10 -9.56
CA GLY A 40 1.12 1.24 -10.17
C GLY A 40 2.00 1.87 -11.23
N VAL A 41 1.50 1.90 -12.46
CA VAL A 41 2.09 2.67 -13.55
C VAL A 41 1.17 3.88 -13.76
N GLY A 42 1.57 5.06 -13.26
CA GLY A 42 0.81 6.31 -13.43
C GLY A 42 -0.10 6.70 -12.25
N ARG A 43 -1.30 7.25 -12.52
CA ARG A 43 -2.20 7.92 -11.53
C ARG A 43 -2.83 6.99 -10.48
N SER A 44 -2.63 5.67 -10.59
CA SER A 44 -3.15 4.70 -9.63
C SER A 44 -1.99 3.92 -9.00
N THR A 45 -1.46 4.47 -7.91
CA THR A 45 -0.51 3.75 -7.05
C THR A 45 -1.29 2.76 -6.19
N ALA A 46 -1.23 1.48 -6.53
CA ALA A 46 -1.62 0.41 -5.62
C ALA A 46 -0.38 -0.20 -4.96
N TYR A 47 -0.52 -0.63 -3.72
CA TYR A 47 0.50 -1.37 -2.99
C TYR A 47 -0.02 -2.78 -2.82
N GLN A 48 0.80 -3.78 -3.06
CA GLN A 48 0.46 -5.18 -2.88
C GLN A 48 1.39 -5.73 -1.80
N SER A 49 0.87 -6.36 -0.75
CA SER A 49 1.72 -7.05 0.22
C SER A 49 2.49 -8.15 -0.52
N SER A 50 3.81 -8.24 -0.34
CA SER A 50 4.65 -9.26 -0.98
C SER A 50 4.42 -10.67 -0.43
N LEU A 51 3.51 -10.81 0.54
CA LEU A 51 3.14 -12.08 1.15
C LEU A 51 2.22 -12.88 0.21
N GLU A 52 2.81 -13.51 -0.80
CA GLU A 52 2.35 -14.81 -1.27
C GLU A 52 3.15 -15.88 -0.52
N MET A 53 2.47 -16.66 0.32
CA MET A 53 2.87 -18.02 0.70
C MET A 53 1.80 -18.96 0.17
#